data_AF-A0AAV0NXQ8-F1
#
_entry.id   AF-A0AAV0NXQ8-F1
#
_cell.length_a   1.000
_cell.length_b   1.000
_cell.length_c   1.000
_cell.angle_alpha   90.00
_cell.angle_beta   90.00
_cell.angle_gamma   90.00
#
_symmetry.space_group_name_H-M   'P 1'
#
loop_
_entity.id
_entity.type
_entity.pdbx_description
1 polymer ?
#
loop_
_entity_poly.entity_id
_entity_poly.type
_entity_poly.pdbx_seq_one_letter_code
_entity_poly.pdbx_strand_id
1 'polypeptide(L)' 'MDQDSKGSIYGKRTVVAMDGGLYEHYPQYRGYMQCAVEELLGSEVSRNIVIEHSKDGSGIGAALLAATNSKYEH' A
#
# COMPACT_ATOMS: atom_id res chain seq x y z
N MET A 1 -11.42 -6.30 7.93
CA MET A 1 -11.97 -5.64 6.72
C MET A 1 -12.74 -4.35 7.06
N ASP A 2 -12.87 -3.96 8.33
CA ASP A 2 -13.72 -2.82 8.74
C ASP A 2 -12.97 -1.54 9.13
N GLN A 3 -11.95 -1.11 8.37
CA GLN A 3 -11.31 0.21 8.60
C GLN A 3 -11.19 1.10 7.35
N ASP A 4 -11.85 0.77 6.24
CA ASP A 4 -11.88 1.64 5.04
C ASP A 4 -12.84 2.84 5.16
N SER A 5 -13.32 3.16 6.37
CA SER A 5 -14.22 4.28 6.61
C SER A 5 -13.58 5.31 7.52
N LYS A 6 -12.80 6.23 6.94
CA LYS A 6 -12.74 7.68 7.25
C LYS A 6 -11.51 8.33 6.60
N GLY A 7 -11.65 8.73 5.34
CA GLY A 7 -10.65 9.50 4.59
C GLY A 7 -11.25 10.16 3.35
N SER A 8 -12.12 11.15 3.57
CA SER A 8 -12.64 12.17 2.64
C SER A 8 -13.37 11.76 1.34
N ILE A 9 -14.53 12.39 1.17
CA ILE A 9 -15.42 12.39 0.01
C ILE A 9 -14.94 13.41 -1.07
N TYR A 10 -13.74 13.98 -0.92
CA TYR A 10 -13.11 14.89 -1.89
C TYR A 10 -11.64 14.53 -2.10
N GLY A 11 -11.35 13.69 -3.10
CA GLY A 11 -9.99 13.28 -3.49
C GLY A 11 -9.91 11.81 -3.88
N LYS A 12 -9.13 11.46 -4.91
CA LYS A 12 -8.87 10.05 -5.24
C LYS A 12 -7.92 9.48 -4.17
N ARG A 13 -8.38 8.47 -3.41
CA ARG A 13 -7.52 7.72 -2.49
C ARG A 13 -6.46 6.96 -3.29
N THR A 14 -5.20 7.08 -2.88
CA THR A 14 -4.07 6.35 -3.46
C THR A 14 -3.48 5.43 -2.41
N VAL A 15 -3.39 4.14 -2.73
CA VAL A 15 -2.77 3.14 -1.85
C VAL A 15 -1.45 2.70 -2.47
N VAL A 16 -0.39 2.67 -1.66
CA VAL A 16 0.94 2.20 -2.03
C VAL A 16 1.24 0.95 -1.22
N ALA A 17 1.26 -0.20 -1.87
CA ALA A 17 1.67 -1.46 -1.25
C ALA A 17 3.20 -1.46 -1.09
N MET A 18 3.68 -1.61 0.14
CA MET A 18 5.09 -1.66 0.50
C MET A 18 5.45 -3.04 1.03
N ASP A 19 6.52 -3.61 0.49
CA ASP A 19 7.09 -4.89 0.90
C ASP A 19 8.61 -4.71 1.13
N GLY A 20 9.21 -5.64 1.88
CA GLY A 20 10.65 -5.69 2.10
C GLY A 20 11.06 -5.53 3.57
N GLY A 21 12.15 -6.23 3.92
CA GLY A 21 12.55 -6.43 5.32
C GLY A 21 12.86 -5.15 6.10
N LEU A 22 13.32 -4.07 5.45
CA LEU A 22 13.58 -2.80 6.12
C LEU A 22 12.28 -2.10 6.54
N TYR A 23 11.26 -2.12 5.68
CA TYR A 23 9.94 -1.58 6.01
C TYR A 23 9.19 -2.46 7.01
N GLU A 24 9.37 -3.79 6.93
CA GLU A 24 8.74 -4.75 7.84
C GLU A 24 9.33 -4.73 9.25
N HIS A 25 10.66 -4.77 9.37
CA HIS A 25 11.35 -5.06 10.64
C HIS A 25 11.98 -3.84 11.31
N TYR A 26 11.99 -2.67 10.67
CA TYR A 26 12.59 -1.44 11.22
C TYR A 26 11.52 -0.34 11.38
N PRO A 27 10.83 -0.27 12.54
CA PRO A 27 9.71 0.67 12.75
C PRO A 27 10.07 2.14 12.58
N GLN A 28 11.28 2.55 12.97
CA GLN A 28 11.71 3.95 12.82
C GLN A 28 11.93 4.32 11.35
N TYR A 29 12.46 3.40 10.53
CA TYR A 29 12.56 3.60 9.08
C TYR A 29 11.17 3.78 8.46
N ARG A 30 10.21 2.92 8.84
CA ARG A 30 8.80 3.06 8.42
C ARG A 30 8.25 4.42 8.80
N GLY A 31 8.43 4.85 10.05
CA GLY A 31 7.97 6.15 10.53
C GLY A 31 8.59 7.32 9.76
N TYR A 32 9.92 7.34 9.61
CA TYR A 32 10.60 8.40 8.87
C TYR A 32 10.19 8.45 7.40
N MET A 33 9.98 7.31 6.76
CA MET A 33 9.53 7.28 5.37
C MET A 33 8.11 7.84 5.22
N GLN A 34 7.19 7.50 6.12
CA GLN A 34 5.83 8.07 6.14
C GLN A 34 5.85 9.58 6.39
N CYS A 35 6.65 10.06 7.35
CA CYS A 35 6.83 11.49 7.60
C CYS A 35 7.41 12.22 6.38
N ALA A 36 8.41 11.64 5.71
CA ALA A 36 9.00 12.23 4.51
C ALA A 36 7.98 12.34 3.36
N VAL A 37 7.11 11.34 3.19
CA VAL A 37 6.02 11.42 2.20
C VAL A 37 5.05 12.55 2.53
N GLU A 38 4.68 12.72 3.80
CA GLU A 38 3.83 13.83 4.24
C GLU A 38 4.49 15.20 3.99
N GLU A 39 5.78 15.33 4.31
CA GLU A 39 6.55 16.56 4.10
C GLU A 39 6.63 16.92 2.61
N LEU A 40 6.90 15.94 1.74
CA LEU A 40 7.05 16.16 0.30
C LEU A 40 5.73 16.51 -0.41
N LEU A 41 4.62 15.91 0.01
CA LEU A 41 3.31 16.11 -0.63
C LEU A 41 2.48 17.23 0.01
N GLY A 42 2.84 17.63 1.23
CA GLY A 42 2.05 18.52 2.05
C GLY A 42 0.85 17.81 2.70
N SER A 43 0.42 18.34 3.84
CA SER A 43 -0.63 17.76 4.70
C SER A 43 -1.99 17.63 4.03
N GLU A 44 -2.27 18.41 2.99
CA GLU A 44 -3.54 18.30 2.27
C GLU A 44 -3.59 17.06 1.39
N VAL A 45 -2.55 16.83 0.59
CA VAL A 45 -2.48 15.74 -0.38
C VAL A 45 -2.13 14.41 0.32
N SER A 46 -1.25 14.44 1.32
CA SER A 46 -0.81 13.25 2.05
C SER A 46 -1.96 12.50 2.73
N ARG A 47 -3.03 13.21 3.15
CA ARG A 47 -4.26 12.61 3.73
C ARG A 47 -4.95 11.61 2.82
N ASN A 48 -4.71 11.67 1.50
CA ASN A 48 -5.28 10.74 0.54
C ASN A 48 -4.35 9.56 0.22
N ILE A 49 -3.13 9.54 0.78
CA ILE A 49 -2.13 8.49 0.56
C ILE A 49 -2.17 7.50 1.72
N VAL A 50 -2.27 6.21 1.40
CA VAL A 50 -2.18 5.11 2.38
C VAL A 50 -1.02 4.21 1.99
N ILE A 51 -0.04 4.08 2.86
CA ILE A 51 1.10 3.18 2.67
C ILE A 51 0.83 1.89 3.42
N GLU A 52 0.44 0.84 2.69
CA GLU A 52 -0.01 -0.43 3.25
C GLU A 52 1.12 -1.47 3.23
N HIS A 53 1.33 -2.19 4.33
CA HIS A 53 2.31 -3.27 4.36
C HIS A 53 1.76 -4.52 3.64
N SER A 54 2.40 -4.92 2.55
CA SER A 54 2.02 -6.09 1.76
C SER A 54 3.09 -7.16 1.83
N LYS A 55 3.05 -7.99 2.88
CA LYS A 55 4.02 -9.06 3.10
C LYS A 55 4.00 -10.10 1.98
N ASP A 56 5.16 -10.33 1.35
CA ASP A 56 5.34 -11.29 0.26
C ASP A 56 4.34 -11.08 -0.89
N GLY A 57 3.96 -9.82 -1.13
CA GLY A 57 2.90 -9.47 -2.08
C GLY A 57 3.21 -9.92 -3.51
N SER A 58 4.48 -10.00 -3.86
CA SER A 58 4.94 -10.47 -5.17
C SER A 58 4.59 -11.94 -5.44
N GLY A 59 4.69 -12.82 -4.43
CA GLY A 59 4.37 -14.24 -4.57
C GLY A 59 2.88 -14.47 -4.81
N ILE A 60 2.03 -13.85 -3.99
CA ILE A 60 0.56 -13.91 -4.17
C ILE A 60 0.15 -13.23 -5.49
N GLY A 61 0.74 -12.09 -5.81
CA GLY A 61 0.49 -11.39 -7.08
C GLY A 61 0.84 -12.24 -8.30
N ALA A 62 1.97 -12.95 -8.27
CA ALA A 62 2.35 -13.89 -9.32
C ALA A 62 1.35 -15.04 -9.46
N ALA A 63 0.87 -15.60 -8.34
CA ALA A 63 -0.15 -16.65 -8.35
C ALA A 63 -1.49 -16.14 -8.93
N LEU A 64 -1.90 -14.91 -8.58
CA LEU A 64 -3.12 -14.29 -9.11
C LEU A 64 -3.01 -14.04 -10.62
N LEU A 65 -1.86 -13.55 -11.08
CA LEU A 65 -1.59 -13.39 -12.51
C LEU A 65 -1.60 -14.74 -13.24
N ALA A 66 -1.01 -15.78 -12.66
CA ALA A 66 -1.04 -17.12 -13.24
C ALA A 66 -2.47 -17.68 -13.33
N ALA A 67 -3.30 -17.46 -12.30
CA ALA A 67 -4.70 -17.90 -12.29
C ALA A 67 -5.54 -17.20 -13.37
N THR A 68 -5.41 -15.89 -13.51
CA THR A 68 -6.12 -15.10 -14.54
C THR A 68 -5.64 -15.37 -15.97
N ASN A 69 -4.47 -16.00 -16.12
CA ASN A 69 -3.90 -16.42 -17.41
C ASN A 69 -3.83 -17.96 -17.52
N SER A 70 -4.68 -18.66 -16.78
CA SER A 70 -4.76 -20.12 -16.80
C SER A 70 -5.20 -20.63 -18.19
N LYS A 71 -4.67 -21.79 -18.60
CA LYS A 71 -5.14 -22.51 -19.79
C LYS A 71 -6.50 -23.18 -19.58
N TYR A 72 -6.91 -23.33 -18.33
CA TYR A 72 -8.18 -23.91 -17.95
C TYR A 72 -9.21 -22.78 -17.90
N GLU A 73 -10.26 -22.88 -18.71
CA GLU A 73 -11.40 -21.96 -18.65
C GLU A 73 -12.18 -22.16 -17.33
N HIS A 74 -12.77 -21.06 -16.86
CA HIS A 74 -13.65 -21.03 -15.70
C HIS A 74 -15.07 -21.49 -16.04
#